data_AF-A0A8S2QPL1-F1
#
_entry.id   AF-A0A8S2QPL1-F1
#
_cell.length_a   1.000
_cell.length_b   1.000
_cell.length_c   1.000
_cell.angle_alpha   90.00
_cell.angle_beta   90.00
_cell.angle_gamma   90.00
#
_symmetry.space_group_name_H-M   'P 1'
#
loop_
_entity.id
_entity.type
_entity.pdbx_description
1 polymer ?
#
loop_
_entity_poly.entity_id
_entity_poly.type
_entity_poly.pdbx_seq_one_letter_code
_entity_poly.pdbx_strand_id
1 'polypeptide(L)'
;MIITFSSVGLDRLKSALLALGMKCGGTLEERAKRLFATKDKSFEDLDPSLFMKDADKTKRGNKETIRHKEIAGMEAQIYRLVDLLSEQRSATLDNVRRKQARAGEDNEDDEDVGGGDISDDDSGPEEDGLIYNPKNLPLGWDGKPIPYWLYKLHGLNMYFNCEICGNHTYRGPKAFQRHFAEWRHAHGMRCLGIPNTAHFANITSIEDALSLWNKLKNNKDDERWKPEMEEEFEDSLGNVVNKRTYDDLRKQGLL
;
A
#
# COMPACT_ATOMS: atom_id res chain seq x y z
N MET A 1 8.19 -16.11 -78.69
CA MET A 1 8.95 -17.00 -77.78
C MET A 1 7.96 -17.56 -76.77
N ILE A 2 7.43 -18.77 -77.03
CA ILE A 2 6.43 -19.40 -76.17
C ILE A 2 7.19 -20.00 -74.99
N ILE A 3 7.23 -19.27 -73.87
CA ILE A 3 7.67 -19.84 -72.60
C ILE A 3 6.57 -20.84 -72.22
N THR A 4 6.89 -22.13 -72.26
CA THR A 4 6.02 -23.17 -71.71
C THR A 4 5.91 -22.93 -70.21
N PHE A 5 4.79 -22.32 -69.79
CA PHE A 5 4.48 -22.01 -68.39
C PHE A 5 4.47 -23.25 -67.47
N SER A 6 4.54 -24.46 -68.04
CA SER A 6 4.76 -25.74 -67.37
C SER A 6 6.08 -25.82 -66.58
N SER A 7 7.05 -24.93 -66.82
CA SER A 7 8.35 -24.91 -66.12
C SER A 7 8.35 -24.11 -64.81
N VAL A 8 7.38 -23.21 -64.60
CA VAL A 8 7.24 -22.46 -63.36
C VAL A 8 6.29 -23.25 -62.47
N GLY A 9 6.84 -24.09 -61.58
CA GLY A 9 6.06 -24.98 -60.72
C GLY A 9 4.92 -24.29 -59.96
N LEU A 10 3.89 -25.07 -59.61
CA LEU A 10 2.63 -24.60 -59.01
C LEU A 10 2.85 -23.68 -57.80
N ASP A 11 3.86 -23.97 -56.98
CA ASP A 11 4.22 -23.21 -55.79
C ASP A 11 4.82 -21.83 -56.10
N ARG A 12 5.59 -21.72 -57.18
CA ARG A 12 6.16 -20.43 -57.61
C ARG A 12 5.08 -19.49 -58.14
N LEU A 13 4.15 -20.02 -58.94
CA LEU A 13 2.99 -19.27 -59.43
C LEU A 13 2.08 -18.82 -58.28
N LYS A 14 1.82 -19.71 -57.31
CA LYS A 14 1.04 -19.38 -56.12
C LYS A 14 1.71 -18.28 -55.29
N SER A 15 3.02 -18.39 -55.07
CA SER A 15 3.79 -17.41 -54.29
C SER A 15 3.83 -16.05 -54.97
N ALA A 16 4.02 -16.01 -56.30
CA ALA A 16 4.01 -14.76 -57.07
C ALA A 16 2.64 -14.06 -57.05
N LEU A 17 1.54 -14.82 -57.22
CA LEU A 17 0.19 -14.26 -57.16
C LEU A 17 -0.17 -13.74 -55.75
N LEU A 18 0.24 -14.45 -54.70
CA LEU A 18 0.04 -14.01 -53.32
C LEU A 18 0.85 -12.75 -52.99
N ALA A 19 2.10 -12.66 -53.45
CA ALA A 19 2.94 -11.48 -53.27
C ALA A 19 2.35 -10.22 -53.94
N LEU A 20 1.62 -10.41 -55.05
CA LEU A 20 0.90 -9.34 -55.76
C LEU A 20 -0.52 -9.09 -55.22
N GLY A 21 -0.94 -9.78 -54.15
CA GLY A 21 -2.28 -9.61 -53.56
C GLY A 21 -3.42 -10.13 -54.45
N MET A 22 -3.14 -11.02 -55.41
CA MET A 22 -4.10 -11.52 -56.39
C MET A 22 -4.65 -12.90 -56.04
N LYS A 23 -5.85 -13.22 -56.53
CA LYS A 23 -6.49 -14.52 -56.29
C LYS A 23 -5.65 -15.67 -56.89
N CYS A 24 -5.33 -16.67 -56.07
CA CYS A 24 -4.53 -17.83 -56.46
C CYS A 24 -5.34 -19.11 -56.75
N GLY A 25 -6.68 -19.03 -56.85
CA GLY A 25 -7.55 -20.17 -57.18
C GLY A 25 -7.57 -20.51 -58.68
N GLY A 26 -7.90 -21.76 -59.00
CA GLY A 26 -8.02 -22.26 -60.38
C GLY A 26 -6.89 -23.20 -60.83
N THR A 27 -6.93 -23.55 -62.12
CA THR A 27 -5.94 -24.41 -62.81
C THR A 27 -4.59 -23.71 -62.98
N LEU A 28 -3.52 -24.46 -63.29
CA LEU A 28 -2.17 -23.89 -63.48
C LEU A 28 -2.15 -22.84 -64.59
N GLU A 29 -2.89 -23.08 -65.68
CA GLU A 29 -3.02 -22.16 -66.80
C GLU A 29 -3.76 -20.87 -66.43
N GLU A 30 -4.81 -20.95 -65.63
CA GLU A 30 -5.54 -19.78 -65.14
C GLU A 30 -4.67 -18.89 -64.25
N ARG A 31 -3.84 -19.50 -63.40
CA ARG A 31 -2.87 -18.77 -62.56
C ARG A 31 -1.79 -18.09 -63.40
N ALA A 32 -1.25 -18.80 -64.40
CA ALA A 32 -0.27 -18.26 -65.33
C ALA A 32 -0.84 -17.08 -66.13
N LYS A 33 -2.07 -17.20 -66.65
CA LYS A 33 -2.78 -16.11 -67.35
C LYS A 33 -2.99 -14.88 -66.45
N ARG A 34 -3.37 -15.10 -65.19
CA ARG A 34 -3.58 -14.04 -64.21
C ARG A 34 -2.28 -13.31 -63.86
N LEU A 35 -1.18 -14.04 -63.71
CA LEU A 35 0.15 -13.45 -63.49
C LEU A 35 0.67 -12.74 -64.75
N PHE A 36 0.39 -13.27 -65.94
CA PHE A 36 0.82 -12.64 -67.19
C PHE A 36 0.03 -11.35 -67.49
N ALA A 37 -1.21 -11.26 -67.01
CA ALA A 37 -2.04 -10.06 -67.15
C ALA A 37 -1.49 -8.83 -66.41
N THR A 38 -0.57 -9.01 -65.44
CA THR A 38 0.12 -7.92 -64.74
C THR A 38 1.39 -7.46 -65.46
N LYS A 39 1.81 -8.17 -66.52
CA LYS A 39 2.98 -7.81 -67.29
C LYS A 39 2.69 -6.54 -68.09
N ASP A 40 3.58 -5.56 -67.99
CA ASP A 40 3.54 -4.29 -68.75
C ASP A 40 2.32 -3.38 -68.45
N LYS A 41 1.65 -3.56 -67.30
CA LYS A 41 0.53 -2.71 -66.84
C LYS A 41 0.78 -2.15 -65.44
N SER A 42 0.32 -0.92 -65.20
CA SER A 42 0.29 -0.33 -63.86
C SER A 42 -0.77 -1.03 -63.00
N PHE A 43 -0.58 -1.06 -61.67
CA PHE A 43 -1.52 -1.68 -60.73
C PHE A 43 -2.93 -1.07 -60.78
N GLU A 44 -3.05 0.17 -61.24
CA GLU A 44 -4.30 0.93 -61.38
C GLU A 44 -5.12 0.52 -62.61
N ASP A 45 -4.47 -0.04 -63.64
CA ASP A 45 -5.10 -0.46 -64.91
C ASP A 45 -5.57 -1.93 -64.90
N LEU A 46 -5.44 -2.60 -63.75
CA LEU A 46 -5.80 -4.00 -63.57
C LEU A 46 -7.23 -4.14 -63.05
N ASP A 47 -7.95 -5.14 -63.55
CA ASP A 47 -9.33 -5.41 -63.13
C ASP A 47 -9.38 -5.67 -61.60
N PRO A 48 -10.13 -4.84 -60.83
CA PRO A 48 -10.29 -4.97 -59.39
C PRO A 48 -10.81 -6.36 -58.94
N SER A 49 -11.47 -7.11 -59.83
CA SER A 49 -11.93 -8.48 -59.56
C SER A 49 -10.79 -9.50 -59.38
N LEU A 50 -9.60 -9.19 -59.90
CA LEU A 50 -8.44 -10.08 -59.85
C LEU A 50 -7.71 -10.08 -58.49
N PHE A 51 -7.90 -9.03 -57.70
CA PHE A 51 -7.31 -8.89 -56.37
C PHE A 51 -8.08 -9.65 -55.30
N MET A 52 -7.37 -10.08 -54.25
CA MET A 52 -8.01 -10.58 -53.04
C MET A 52 -8.72 -9.41 -52.35
N LYS A 53 -9.95 -9.64 -51.85
CA LYS A 53 -10.67 -8.62 -51.07
C LYS A 53 -10.03 -8.53 -49.67
N ASP A 54 -8.86 -7.91 -49.56
CA ASP A 54 -8.08 -7.79 -48.33
C ASP A 54 -7.91 -6.33 -47.87
N ALA A 55 -9.01 -5.56 -47.87
CA ALA A 55 -9.00 -4.21 -47.28
C ALA A 55 -8.81 -4.23 -45.74
N ASP A 56 -9.06 -5.36 -45.08
CA ASP A 56 -9.17 -5.46 -43.62
C ASP A 56 -7.83 -5.86 -42.93
N LYS A 57 -6.98 -6.64 -43.60
CA LYS A 57 -5.65 -7.03 -43.08
C LYS A 57 -4.64 -5.87 -43.11
N THR A 58 -4.64 -5.09 -44.19
CA THR A 58 -3.74 -3.93 -44.33
C THR A 58 -4.11 -2.81 -43.35
N LYS A 59 -5.41 -2.60 -43.08
CA LYS A 59 -5.87 -1.66 -42.04
C LYS A 59 -5.49 -2.11 -40.62
N ARG A 60 -5.61 -3.40 -40.30
CA ARG A 60 -5.20 -3.93 -38.98
C ARG A 60 -3.70 -3.83 -38.75
N GLY A 61 -2.87 -4.20 -39.73
CA GLY A 61 -1.41 -4.05 -39.64
C GLY A 61 -0.96 -2.60 -39.52
N ASN A 62 -1.63 -1.67 -40.21
CA ASN A 62 -1.35 -0.23 -40.09
C ASN A 62 -1.75 0.32 -38.71
N LYS A 63 -2.89 -0.13 -38.15
CA LYS A 63 -3.31 0.27 -36.79
C LYS A 63 -2.35 -0.25 -35.72
N GLU A 64 -1.86 -1.47 -35.87
CA GLU A 64 -0.94 -2.10 -34.93
C GLU A 64 0.45 -1.45 -34.98
N THR A 65 0.95 -1.11 -36.16
CA THR A 65 2.22 -0.37 -36.31
C THR A 65 2.13 1.06 -35.77
N ILE A 66 1.01 1.76 -35.96
CA ILE A 66 0.77 3.07 -35.33
C ILE A 66 0.78 2.94 -33.80
N ARG A 67 0.09 1.93 -33.25
CA ARG A 67 0.07 1.66 -31.81
C ARG A 67 1.47 1.36 -31.27
N HIS A 68 2.26 0.54 -31.97
CA HIS A 68 3.65 0.26 -31.56
C HIS A 68 4.54 1.49 -31.64
N LYS A 69 4.33 2.38 -32.61
CA LYS A 69 5.04 3.65 -32.71
C LYS A 69 4.72 4.59 -31.53
N GLU A 70 3.45 4.65 -31.12
CA GLU A 70 3.03 5.43 -29.94
C GLU A 70 3.66 4.86 -28.65
N ILE A 71 3.65 3.54 -28.48
CA ILE A 71 4.27 2.87 -27.32
C ILE A 71 5.78 3.14 -27.28
N ALA A 72 6.48 2.98 -28.41
CA ALA A 72 7.91 3.26 -28.49
C ALA A 72 8.24 4.73 -28.16
N GLY A 73 7.36 5.67 -28.55
CA GLY A 73 7.48 7.07 -28.18
C GLY A 73 7.37 7.31 -26.68
N MET A 74 6.37 6.69 -26.03
CA MET A 74 6.20 6.77 -24.58
C MET A 74 7.35 6.11 -23.82
N GLU A 75 7.82 4.94 -24.27
CA GLU A 75 8.97 4.26 -23.67
C GLU A 75 10.21 5.16 -23.70
N ALA A 76 10.52 5.77 -24.85
CA ALA A 76 11.65 6.68 -24.98
C ALA A 76 11.54 7.91 -24.05
N GLN A 77 10.33 8.45 -23.88
CA GLN A 77 10.08 9.53 -22.94
C GLN A 77 10.30 9.10 -21.49
N ILE A 78 9.81 7.91 -21.11
CA ILE A 78 10.01 7.35 -19.77
C ILE A 78 11.50 7.14 -19.50
N TYR A 79 12.27 6.57 -20.43
CA TYR A 79 13.72 6.40 -20.26
C TYR A 79 14.40 7.74 -19.98
N ARG A 80 14.09 8.77 -20.77
CA ARG A 80 14.66 10.10 -20.57
C ARG A 80 14.26 10.71 -19.22
N LEU A 81 13.01 10.56 -18.80
CA LEU A 81 12.52 11.08 -17.53
C LEU A 81 13.14 10.35 -16.34
N VAL A 82 13.37 9.03 -16.44
CA VAL A 82 14.05 8.23 -15.42
C VAL A 82 15.49 8.68 -15.24
N ASP A 83 16.18 9.03 -16.33
CA ASP A 83 17.54 9.56 -16.27
C ASP A 83 17.57 10.95 -15.63
N LEU A 84 16.62 11.84 -15.99
CA LEU A 84 16.51 13.18 -15.41
C LEU A 84 16.12 13.17 -13.93
N LEU A 85 15.31 12.22 -13.50
CA LEU A 85 14.81 12.07 -12.13
C LEU A 85 15.56 10.97 -11.35
N SER A 86 16.81 10.67 -11.73
CA SER A 86 17.60 9.60 -11.12
C SER A 86 17.79 9.81 -9.61
N GLU A 87 17.96 11.06 -9.19
CA GLU A 87 18.14 11.44 -7.78
C GLU A 87 16.84 11.17 -6.99
N GLN A 88 15.70 11.67 -7.46
CA GLN A 88 14.39 11.48 -6.82
C GLN A 88 13.99 10.00 -6.81
N ARG A 89 14.28 9.26 -7.88
CA ARG A 89 14.08 7.80 -7.94
C ARG A 89 14.92 7.08 -6.89
N SER A 90 16.18 7.48 -6.69
CA SER A 90 17.03 6.90 -5.65
C SER A 90 16.50 7.21 -4.24
N ALA A 91 16.07 8.46 -4.01
CA ALA A 91 15.55 8.92 -2.73
C ALA A 91 14.23 8.20 -2.35
N THR A 92 13.33 8.01 -3.32
CA THR A 92 12.07 7.26 -3.12
C THR A 92 12.33 5.79 -2.86
N LEU A 93 13.30 5.19 -3.54
CA LEU A 93 13.71 3.80 -3.30
C LEU A 93 14.27 3.61 -1.89
N ASP A 94 15.10 4.54 -1.41
CA ASP A 94 15.60 4.50 -0.03
C ASP A 94 14.49 4.77 0.99
N ASN A 95 13.51 5.62 0.68
CA ASN A 95 12.33 5.82 1.51
C ASN A 95 11.50 4.53 1.65
N VAL A 96 11.25 3.84 0.54
CA VAL A 96 10.54 2.56 0.54
C VAL A 96 11.32 1.50 1.34
N ARG A 97 12.64 1.43 1.18
CA ARG A 97 13.49 0.53 1.99
C ARG A 97 13.42 0.85 3.48
N ARG A 98 13.48 2.14 3.85
CA ARG A 98 13.32 2.60 5.24
C ARG A 98 11.96 2.18 5.81
N LYS A 99 10.87 2.40 5.05
CA LYS A 99 9.52 1.96 5.45
C LYS A 99 9.42 0.44 5.58
N GLN A 100 9.99 -0.32 4.65
CA GLN A 100 9.96 -1.79 4.69
C GLN A 100 10.75 -2.34 5.88
N ALA A 101 11.85 -1.70 6.29
CA ALA A 101 12.60 -2.06 7.48
C ALA A 101 11.84 -1.73 8.78
N ARG A 102 11.01 -0.68 8.78
CA ARG A 102 10.14 -0.30 9.91
C ARG A 102 8.89 -1.17 10.03
N ALA A 103 8.43 -1.78 8.95
CA ALA A 103 7.22 -2.61 8.92
C ALA A 103 7.25 -3.89 9.81
N GLY A 104 8.35 -4.15 10.54
CA GLY A 104 8.42 -5.19 11.58
C GLY A 104 7.93 -4.73 12.97
N GLU A 105 7.95 -3.43 13.26
CA GLU A 105 7.45 -2.81 14.51
C GLU A 105 6.84 -1.44 14.16
N ASP A 106 5.51 -1.37 14.19
CA ASP A 106 4.69 -0.15 14.19
C ASP A 106 4.79 0.78 12.95
N ASN A 107 3.86 0.55 12.02
CA ASN A 107 3.73 1.22 10.74
C ASN A 107 2.63 2.31 10.75
N GLU A 108 2.47 3.06 11.85
CA GLU A 108 1.40 4.09 11.97
C GLU A 108 1.89 5.54 12.08
N ASP A 109 3.19 5.81 12.33
CA ASP A 109 3.67 7.18 12.63
C ASP A 109 4.33 7.94 11.44
N ASP A 110 4.59 7.31 10.29
CA ASP A 110 5.34 7.91 9.18
C ASP A 110 4.49 8.44 7.99
N GLU A 111 3.15 8.36 8.05
CA GLU A 111 2.29 8.98 7.02
C GLU A 111 2.13 10.51 7.20
N ASP A 112 2.56 11.08 8.33
CA ASP A 112 2.40 12.51 8.67
C ASP A 112 3.59 13.40 8.21
N VAL A 113 4.76 12.81 7.91
CA VAL A 113 6.00 13.59 7.71
C VAL A 113 6.32 13.87 6.23
N GLY A 114 5.48 13.45 5.29
CA GLY A 114 5.74 13.52 3.84
C GLY A 114 5.18 14.74 3.09
N GLY A 115 4.43 15.63 3.76
CA GLY A 115 3.63 16.68 3.11
C GLY A 115 4.14 18.12 3.23
N GLY A 116 5.25 18.36 3.93
CA GLY A 116 5.68 19.72 4.28
C GLY A 116 7.01 20.13 3.65
N ASP A 117 7.02 20.47 2.36
CA ASP A 117 7.87 21.56 1.83
C ASP A 117 7.52 21.89 0.36
N ILE A 118 6.44 22.64 0.15
CA ILE A 118 6.31 23.52 -1.01
C ILE A 118 5.97 24.89 -0.44
N SER A 119 7.00 25.72 -0.36
CA SER A 119 6.87 27.17 -0.24
C SER A 119 6.29 27.68 -1.56
N ASP A 120 5.04 28.14 -1.52
CA ASP A 120 4.45 28.94 -2.60
C ASP A 120 3.89 30.22 -1.98
N ASP A 121 4.77 31.21 -1.87
CA ASP A 121 4.42 32.62 -1.74
C ASP A 121 4.37 33.17 -3.17
N ASP A 122 3.22 33.10 -3.84
CA ASP A 122 2.72 34.14 -4.77
C ASP A 122 1.29 33.83 -5.28
N SER A 123 0.49 34.90 -5.44
CA SER A 123 -0.72 35.03 -6.27
C SER A 123 -2.10 34.49 -5.80
N GLY A 124 -2.93 35.42 -5.29
CA GLY A 124 -4.34 35.61 -5.70
C GLY A 124 -5.47 34.98 -4.85
N PRO A 125 -6.55 35.72 -4.50
CA PRO A 125 -7.67 35.16 -3.75
C PRO A 125 -8.67 34.48 -4.70
N GLU A 126 -8.63 33.15 -4.81
CA GLU A 126 -9.67 32.39 -5.51
C GLU A 126 -10.53 31.59 -4.51
N GLU A 127 -11.65 32.22 -4.15
CA GLU A 127 -12.97 31.61 -3.96
C GLU A 127 -13.01 30.22 -3.27
N ASP A 128 -12.81 30.22 -1.96
CA ASP A 128 -13.02 29.04 -1.11
C ASP A 128 -14.53 28.76 -0.98
N GLY A 129 -15.05 28.03 -1.97
CA GLY A 129 -16.42 27.54 -1.99
C GLY A 129 -16.68 26.66 -0.77
N LEU A 130 -17.37 27.21 0.23
CA LEU A 130 -17.88 26.50 1.40
C LEU A 130 -18.51 25.17 0.98
N ILE A 131 -17.79 24.06 1.19
CA ILE A 131 -18.27 22.71 0.89
C ILE A 131 -19.49 22.45 1.77
N TYR A 132 -20.68 22.47 1.15
CA TYR A 132 -21.95 22.26 1.85
C TYR A 132 -21.99 20.86 2.46
N ASN A 133 -21.80 20.76 3.79
CA ASN A 133 -21.95 19.55 4.61
C ASN A 133 -23.28 19.59 5.41
N PRO A 134 -24.45 19.46 4.75
CA PRO A 134 -25.76 19.62 5.37
C PRO A 134 -26.09 18.58 6.45
N LYS A 135 -25.28 17.53 6.59
CA LYS A 135 -25.47 16.44 7.55
C LYS A 135 -24.36 16.34 8.61
N ASN A 136 -23.41 17.28 8.65
CA ASN A 136 -22.28 17.27 9.60
C ASN A 136 -21.59 15.89 9.71
N LEU A 137 -21.40 15.22 8.57
CA LEU A 137 -20.64 13.96 8.53
C LEU A 137 -19.16 14.25 8.84
N PRO A 138 -18.44 13.30 9.48
CA PRO A 138 -17.01 13.44 9.70
C PRO A 138 -16.32 13.61 8.36
N LEU A 139 -15.42 14.58 8.29
CA LEU A 139 -14.57 14.81 7.14
C LEU A 139 -13.56 13.68 7.08
N GLY A 140 -13.35 13.13 5.89
CA GLY A 140 -12.26 12.20 5.65
C GLY A 140 -10.92 12.93 5.67
N TRP A 141 -9.85 12.17 5.49
CA TRP A 141 -8.49 12.68 5.31
C TRP A 141 -8.33 13.56 4.04
N ASP A 142 -9.28 13.50 3.10
CA ASP A 142 -9.36 14.29 1.86
C ASP A 142 -10.18 15.60 2.03
N GLY A 143 -10.59 15.96 3.26
CA GLY A 143 -11.43 17.14 3.51
C GLY A 143 -12.86 17.04 2.94
N LYS A 144 -13.21 15.93 2.28
CA LYS A 144 -14.53 15.65 1.74
C LYS A 144 -15.37 14.82 2.74
N PRO A 145 -16.70 15.01 2.80
CA PRO A 145 -17.57 14.23 3.67
C PRO A 145 -17.51 12.74 3.30
N ILE A 146 -17.23 11.89 4.30
CA ILE A 146 -17.12 10.44 4.12
C ILE A 146 -18.46 9.87 3.61
N PRO A 147 -18.48 9.01 2.58
CA PRO A 147 -19.71 8.37 2.12
C PRO A 147 -20.47 7.65 3.25
N TYR A 148 -21.81 7.79 3.28
CA TYR A 148 -22.64 7.32 4.40
C TYR A 148 -22.55 5.81 4.67
N TRP A 149 -22.35 4.99 3.64
CA TRP A 149 -22.17 3.54 3.80
C TRP A 149 -20.83 3.21 4.48
N LEU A 150 -19.77 3.95 4.17
CA LEU A 150 -18.44 3.79 4.74
C LEU A 150 -18.44 4.23 6.21
N TYR A 151 -19.16 5.31 6.51
CA TYR A 151 -19.42 5.79 7.86
C TYR A 151 -20.12 4.72 8.73
N LYS A 152 -21.13 4.03 8.19
CA LYS A 152 -21.86 2.97 8.88
C LYS A 152 -21.06 1.66 8.98
N LEU A 153 -20.27 1.33 7.96
CA LEU A 153 -19.42 0.13 7.92
C LEU A 153 -18.31 0.19 8.98
N HIS A 154 -17.62 1.32 9.08
CA HIS A 154 -16.51 1.49 10.04
C HIS A 154 -16.97 1.91 11.44
N GLY A 155 -18.28 2.01 11.69
CA GLY A 155 -18.83 2.33 13.01
C GLY A 155 -18.52 3.75 13.49
N LEU A 156 -18.25 4.71 12.59
CA LEU A 156 -18.00 6.11 12.95
C LEU A 156 -19.26 6.81 13.50
N ASN A 157 -20.41 6.15 13.49
CA ASN A 157 -21.65 6.59 14.14
C ASN A 157 -21.71 6.30 15.64
N MET A 158 -20.75 5.55 16.17
CA MET A 158 -20.65 5.25 17.59
C MET A 158 -19.69 6.24 18.25
N TYR A 159 -20.09 6.76 19.40
CA TYR A 159 -19.28 7.64 20.22
C TYR A 159 -18.87 6.90 21.49
N PHE A 160 -17.58 6.98 21.81
CA PHE A 160 -17.00 6.39 23.01
C PHE A 160 -16.31 7.47 23.81
N ASN A 161 -16.54 7.52 25.12
CA ASN A 161 -15.93 8.47 26.02
C ASN A 161 -14.83 7.79 26.84
N CYS A 162 -13.75 8.53 27.11
CA CYS A 162 -12.66 8.08 27.99
C CYS A 162 -12.47 9.07 29.15
N GLU A 163 -12.70 8.60 30.38
CA GLU A 163 -12.63 9.42 31.60
C GLU A 163 -11.19 9.86 31.91
N ILE A 164 -10.24 8.94 31.77
CA ILE A 164 -8.80 9.19 31.95
C ILE A 164 -8.28 10.30 31.01
N CYS A 165 -8.91 10.47 29.85
CA CYS A 165 -8.60 11.53 28.89
C CYS A 165 -9.36 12.85 29.13
N GLY A 166 -10.00 13.03 30.29
CA GLY A 166 -10.83 14.20 30.59
C GLY A 166 -12.20 14.17 29.90
N ASN A 167 -12.83 12.98 29.85
CA ASN A 167 -14.11 12.74 29.16
C ASN A 167 -14.07 13.10 27.65
N HIS A 168 -12.92 12.91 27.01
CA HIS A 168 -12.81 13.11 25.57
C HIS A 168 -13.63 12.07 24.80
N THR A 169 -14.35 12.52 23.78
CA THR A 169 -15.19 11.67 22.93
C THR A 169 -14.44 11.25 21.68
N TYR A 170 -14.30 9.95 21.48
CA TYR A 170 -13.74 9.32 20.30
C TYR A 170 -14.84 8.79 19.39
N ARG A 171 -14.60 8.87 18.09
CA ARG A 171 -15.58 8.50 17.07
C ARG A 171 -15.21 7.16 16.43
N GLY A 172 -16.02 6.16 16.73
CA GLY A 172 -15.89 4.81 16.24
C GLY A 172 -14.86 3.95 17.00
N PRO A 173 -14.97 2.61 16.87
CA PRO A 173 -14.16 1.68 17.67
C PRO A 173 -12.66 1.74 17.37
N LYS A 174 -12.27 1.97 16.10
CA LYS A 174 -10.85 1.99 15.71
C LYS A 174 -10.10 3.17 16.33
N ALA A 175 -10.67 4.37 16.26
CA ALA A 175 -10.09 5.55 16.90
C ALA A 175 -10.03 5.37 18.43
N PHE A 176 -11.06 4.76 19.01
CA PHE A 176 -11.10 4.44 20.43
C PHE A 176 -10.16 3.28 20.83
N GLN A 177 -9.70 2.42 19.94
CA GLN A 177 -8.64 1.46 20.31
C GLN A 177 -7.26 2.11 20.24
N ARG A 178 -7.02 2.93 19.21
CA ARG A 178 -5.74 3.62 19.04
C ARG A 178 -5.44 4.61 20.17
N HIS A 179 -6.47 5.26 20.74
CA HIS A 179 -6.26 6.28 21.76
C HIS A 179 -5.52 5.79 23.02
N PHE A 180 -5.52 4.49 23.33
CA PHE A 180 -4.79 3.94 24.48
C PHE A 180 -3.26 4.10 24.34
N ALA A 181 -2.76 4.10 23.10
CA ALA A 181 -1.34 4.35 22.79
C ALA A 181 -1.03 5.84 22.56
N GLU A 182 -2.06 6.67 22.35
CA GLU A 182 -1.87 8.10 22.09
C GLU A 182 -1.34 8.84 23.32
N TRP A 183 -0.57 9.90 23.07
CA TRP A 183 0.06 10.72 24.11
C TRP A 183 -0.92 11.22 25.16
N ARG A 184 -2.16 11.58 24.77
CA ARG A 184 -3.18 12.10 25.69
C ARG A 184 -3.54 11.07 26.76
N HIS A 185 -3.77 9.82 26.38
CA HIS A 185 -4.10 8.76 27.32
C HIS A 185 -2.89 8.41 28.18
N ALA A 186 -1.71 8.29 27.58
CA ALA A 186 -0.47 8.05 28.30
C ALA A 186 -0.17 9.15 29.34
N HIS A 187 -0.45 10.40 28.99
CA HIS A 187 -0.33 11.53 29.91
C HIS A 187 -1.36 11.45 31.05
N GLY A 188 -2.62 11.13 30.76
CA GLY A 188 -3.64 10.89 31.79
C GLY A 188 -3.23 9.79 32.78
N MET A 189 -2.74 8.67 32.27
CA MET A 189 -2.20 7.56 33.10
C MET A 189 -1.01 8.00 33.95
N ARG A 190 -0.10 8.81 33.39
CA ARG A 190 1.04 9.37 34.13
C ARG A 190 0.60 10.29 35.27
N CYS A 191 -0.45 11.11 35.07
CA CYS A 191 -1.01 11.95 36.13
C CYS A 191 -1.64 11.13 37.27
N LEU A 192 -2.12 9.93 36.98
CA LEU A 192 -2.61 8.97 37.99
C LEU A 192 -1.49 8.17 38.67
N GLY A 193 -0.23 8.31 38.20
CA GLY A 193 0.91 7.54 38.69
C GLY A 193 0.91 6.07 38.25
N ILE A 194 0.15 5.73 37.20
CA ILE A 194 0.05 4.37 36.67
C ILE A 194 0.89 4.28 35.38
N PRO A 195 1.76 3.26 35.24
CA PRO A 195 2.51 3.06 33.99
C PRO A 195 1.56 2.59 32.86
N ASN A 196 1.63 3.26 31.69
CA ASN A 196 0.85 2.88 30.52
C ASN A 196 1.39 1.58 29.91
N THR A 197 0.84 0.45 30.34
CA THR A 197 1.21 -0.90 29.89
C THR A 197 -0.01 -1.61 29.33
N ALA A 198 0.19 -2.67 28.55
CA ALA A 198 -0.90 -3.42 27.90
C ALA A 198 -1.96 -3.98 28.88
N HIS A 199 -1.62 -4.13 30.17
CA HIS A 199 -2.56 -4.52 31.21
C HIS A 199 -3.74 -3.54 31.39
N PHE A 200 -3.54 -2.27 31.02
CA PHE A 200 -4.54 -1.22 31.14
C PHE A 200 -5.29 -0.94 29.84
N ALA A 201 -5.10 -1.77 28.81
CA ALA A 201 -5.87 -1.67 27.58
C ALA A 201 -7.38 -1.81 27.86
N ASN A 202 -8.20 -1.01 27.18
CA ASN A 202 -9.67 -0.97 27.34
C ASN A 202 -10.20 -0.33 28.64
N ILE A 203 -9.34 0.17 29.52
CA ILE A 203 -9.77 0.82 30.76
C ILE A 203 -9.99 2.30 30.50
N THR A 204 -11.23 2.75 30.68
CA THR A 204 -11.59 4.16 30.50
C THR A 204 -11.85 4.90 31.80
N SER A 205 -12.35 4.20 32.83
CA SER A 205 -12.65 4.81 34.12
C SER A 205 -11.42 4.90 35.01
N ILE A 206 -11.33 6.00 35.74
CA ILE A 206 -10.23 6.27 36.67
C ILE A 206 -10.30 5.31 37.87
N GLU A 207 -11.51 5.01 38.37
CA GLU A 207 -11.71 4.12 39.51
C GLU A 207 -11.23 2.69 39.19
N ASP A 208 -11.60 2.18 38.02
CA ASP A 208 -11.20 0.85 37.55
C ASP A 208 -9.68 0.75 37.37
N ALA A 209 -9.06 1.79 36.81
CA ALA A 209 -7.61 1.85 36.63
C ALA A 209 -6.86 1.78 37.97
N LEU A 210 -7.33 2.52 38.98
CA LEU A 210 -6.73 2.51 40.33
C LEU A 210 -6.95 1.17 41.04
N SER A 211 -8.14 0.58 40.92
CA SER A 211 -8.46 -0.73 41.49
C SER A 211 -7.56 -1.82 40.90
N LEU A 212 -7.39 -1.83 39.58
CA LEU A 212 -6.51 -2.79 38.91
C LEU A 212 -5.05 -2.58 39.29
N TRP A 213 -4.59 -1.31 39.35
CA TRP A 213 -3.22 -1.00 39.72
C TRP A 213 -2.89 -1.45 41.15
N ASN A 214 -3.78 -1.22 42.10
CA ASN A 214 -3.61 -1.66 43.48
C ASN A 214 -3.53 -3.20 43.58
N LYS A 215 -4.37 -3.93 42.83
CA LYS A 215 -4.31 -5.40 42.76
C LYS A 215 -2.99 -5.89 42.17
N LEU A 216 -2.56 -5.32 41.04
CA LEU A 216 -1.28 -5.66 40.40
C LEU A 216 -0.09 -5.36 41.30
N LYS A 217 -0.13 -4.25 42.03
CA LYS A 217 0.92 -3.87 42.97
C LYS A 217 1.01 -4.85 44.13
N ASN A 218 -0.11 -5.21 44.74
CA ASN A 218 -0.13 -6.20 45.83
C ASN A 218 0.39 -7.57 45.35
N ASN A 219 -0.08 -8.05 44.20
CA ASN A 219 0.41 -9.32 43.66
C ASN A 219 1.92 -9.29 43.39
N LYS A 220 2.46 -8.19 42.84
CA LYS A 220 3.90 -8.04 42.66
C LYS A 220 4.67 -7.94 43.97
N ASP A 221 4.11 -7.28 44.98
CA ASP A 221 4.72 -7.15 46.30
C ASP A 221 4.69 -8.48 47.08
N ASP A 222 3.76 -9.37 46.76
CA ASP A 222 3.67 -10.74 47.30
C ASP A 222 4.60 -11.71 46.55
N GLU A 223 4.74 -11.57 45.23
CA GLU A 223 5.70 -12.37 44.43
C GLU A 223 7.16 -11.95 44.66
N ARG A 224 7.39 -10.71 45.12
CA ARG A 224 8.73 -10.20 45.37
C ARG A 224 9.30 -10.83 46.64
N TRP A 225 10.23 -11.77 46.44
CA TRP A 225 11.01 -12.37 47.51
C TRP A 225 11.63 -11.31 48.43
N LYS A 226 11.28 -11.35 49.71
CA LYS A 226 11.79 -10.45 50.75
C LYS A 226 12.85 -11.16 51.59
N PRO A 227 14.15 -10.94 51.34
CA PRO A 227 15.23 -11.63 52.07
C PRO A 227 15.12 -11.48 53.59
N GLU A 228 14.68 -10.32 54.08
CA GLU A 228 14.54 -10.08 55.52
C GLU A 228 13.51 -10.99 56.21
N MET A 229 12.46 -11.39 55.48
CA MET A 229 11.35 -12.19 56.02
C MET A 229 11.41 -13.65 55.58
N GLU A 230 11.91 -13.94 54.39
CA GLU A 230 11.87 -15.27 53.76
C GLU A 230 13.22 -16.00 53.76
N GLU A 231 14.33 -15.32 54.02
CA GLU A 231 15.65 -15.98 54.16
C GLU A 231 15.81 -16.49 55.59
N GLU A 232 15.97 -17.80 55.74
CA GLU A 232 16.13 -18.48 57.02
C GLU A 232 17.62 -18.74 57.32
N PHE A 233 18.03 -18.43 58.54
CA PHE A 233 19.36 -18.66 59.08
C PHE A 233 19.28 -19.62 60.27
N GLU A 234 20.24 -20.52 60.36
CA GLU A 234 20.41 -21.43 61.49
C GLU A 234 21.45 -20.86 62.47
N ASP A 235 21.08 -20.77 63.73
CA ASP A 235 21.98 -20.38 64.81
C ASP A 235 22.90 -21.55 65.24
N SER A 236 23.95 -21.26 66.01
CA SER A 236 24.88 -22.23 66.62
C SER A 236 24.19 -23.34 67.44
N LEU A 237 22.97 -23.08 67.92
CA LEU A 237 22.11 -24.01 68.65
C LEU A 237 21.13 -24.81 67.75
N GLY A 238 21.16 -24.60 66.43
CA GLY A 238 20.27 -25.27 65.47
C GLY A 238 18.86 -24.67 65.38
N ASN A 239 18.64 -23.49 65.94
CA ASN A 239 17.36 -22.79 65.84
C ASN A 239 17.28 -22.04 64.50
N VAL A 240 16.18 -22.24 63.77
CA VAL A 240 15.93 -21.56 62.50
C VAL A 240 15.17 -20.26 62.75
N VAL A 241 15.75 -19.14 62.33
CA VAL A 241 15.17 -17.80 62.45
C VAL A 241 15.28 -17.06 61.13
N ASN A 242 14.36 -16.15 60.85
CA ASN A 242 14.49 -15.31 59.65
C ASN A 242 15.68 -14.35 59.78
N LYS A 243 16.22 -13.91 58.64
CA LYS A 243 17.41 -13.03 58.55
C LYS A 243 17.32 -11.81 59.44
N ARG A 244 16.16 -11.15 59.47
CA ARG A 244 15.98 -9.95 60.29
C ARG A 244 16.16 -10.25 61.78
N THR A 245 15.53 -11.32 62.27
CA THR A 245 15.65 -11.74 63.67
C THR A 245 17.08 -12.20 63.97
N TYR A 246 17.72 -12.90 63.04
CA TYR A 246 19.13 -13.29 63.16
C TYR A 246 20.05 -12.08 63.29
N ASP A 247 19.92 -11.09 62.39
CA ASP A 247 20.75 -9.89 62.42
C ASP A 247 20.50 -9.04 63.67
N ASP A 248 19.26 -8.97 64.16
CA ASP A 248 18.91 -8.26 65.39
C ASP A 248 19.48 -8.96 66.64
N LEU A 249 19.37 -10.30 66.72
CA LEU A 249 19.98 -11.08 67.80
C LEU A 249 21.52 -11.02 67.76
N ARG A 250 22.10 -11.04 66.56
CA ARG A 250 23.55 -10.89 66.35
C ARG A 250 24.05 -9.53 66.85
N LYS A 251 23.33 -8.45 66.54
CA LYS A 251 23.68 -7.09 67.01
C LYS A 251 23.56 -6.95 68.53
N GLN A 252 22.65 -7.70 69.15
CA GLN A 252 22.47 -7.75 70.61
C GLN A 252 23.48 -8.69 71.30
N GLY A 253 24.25 -9.48 70.54
CA GLY A 253 25.22 -10.45 71.07
C GLY A 253 24.58 -11.70 71.67
N LEU A 254 23.41 -12.10 71.16
CA LEU A 254 22.59 -13.22 71.64
C LEU A 254 22.69 -14.49 70.78
N LEU A 255 23.62 -14.53 69.81
CA LEU A 255 23.92 -15.65 68.91
C LEU A 255 25.41 -16.03 69.00
#